data_AF-A0A7C6F135-F1
#
_entry.id   AF-A0A7C6F135-F1
#
_cell.length_a   1.000
_cell.length_b   1.000
_cell.length_c   1.000
_cell.angle_alpha   90.00
_cell.angle_beta   90.00
_cell.angle_gamma   90.00
#
_symmetry.space_group_name_H-M   'P 1'
#
loop_
_entity.id
_entity.type
_entity.pdbx_description
1 polymer ?
#
loop_
_entity_poly.entity_id
_entity_poly.type
_entity_poly.pdbx_seq_one_letter_code
_entity_poly.pdbx_strand_id
1 'polypeptide(L)' 'DGYVLSEWNLTPDGSCNQCGTACAGVFEAAPGNWGSRRQPVRLMDFV' A
#
# COMPACT_ATOMS: atom_id res chain seq x y z
N ASP A 1 0.60 -17.13 -6.96
CA ASP A 1 0.05 -17.56 -5.67
C ASP A 1 -0.72 -16.48 -4.88
N GLY A 2 -0.93 -15.27 -5.42
CA GLY A 2 -2.02 -14.41 -4.96
C GLY A 2 -1.99 -13.93 -3.49
N TYR A 3 -0.97 -13.16 -3.13
CA TYR A 3 -0.86 -12.58 -1.79
C TYR A 3 -1.79 -11.38 -1.59
N VAL A 4 -2.30 -11.25 -0.37
CA VAL A 4 -3.07 -10.10 0.11
C VAL A 4 -2.20 -9.29 1.06
N LEU A 5 -2.21 -7.98 0.89
CA LEU A 5 -1.57 -7.07 1.82
C LEU A 5 -2.54 -6.76 2.96
N SER A 6 -2.31 -7.36 4.13
CA SER A 6 -3.22 -7.31 5.28
C SER A 6 -2.98 -6.09 6.19
N GLU A 7 -1.73 -5.66 6.32
CA GLU A 7 -1.32 -4.54 7.17
C GLU A 7 -0.09 -3.84 6.59
N TRP A 8 0.07 -2.55 6.91
CA TRP A 8 1.27 -1.80 6.57
C TRP A 8 2.43 -2.09 7.53
N ASN A 9 2.09 -2.42 8.78
CA ASN A 9 3.02 -2.40 9.90
C ASN A 9 3.76 -1.05 10.06
N LEU A 10 3.06 0.03 9.70
CA LEU A 10 3.44 1.42 9.89
C LEU A 10 2.44 2.11 10.82
N THR A 11 2.87 3.20 11.43
CA THR A 11 2.00 4.14 12.12
C THR A 11 1.12 4.88 11.10
N PRO A 12 0.00 5.51 11.52
CA PRO A 12 -0.87 6.24 10.60
C PRO A 12 -0.18 7.40 9.86
N ASP A 13 0.91 7.93 10.41
CA ASP A 13 1.75 8.97 9.81
C ASP A 13 2.84 8.43 8.86
N GLY A 14 2.95 7.10 8.70
CA GLY A 14 3.90 6.47 7.77
C GLY A 14 5.26 6.13 8.38
N SER A 15 5.38 6.05 9.70
CA SER A 15 6.60 5.65 10.40
C SER A 15 6.60 4.16 10.75
N CYS A 16 7.78 3.54 10.84
CA CYS A 16 7.87 2.13 11.23
C CYS A 16 7.32 1.90 12.64
N ASN A 17 6.41 0.92 12.81
CA ASN A 17 5.84 0.57 14.12
C ASN A 17 6.86 0.04 15.13
N GLN A 18 8.05 -0.36 14.69
CA GLN A 18 9.06 -0.99 15.54
C GLN A 18 10.20 -0.05 15.92
N CYS A 19 10.68 0.78 14.98
CA CYS A 19 11.83 1.66 15.21
C CYS A 19 11.54 3.15 15.01
N GLY A 20 10.34 3.51 14.53
CA GLY A 20 9.94 4.91 14.34
C GLY A 20 10.56 5.61 13.12
N THR A 21 11.41 4.95 12.33
CA THR A 21 11.95 5.54 11.11
C THR A 21 10.84 5.82 10.11
N ALA A 22 10.78 7.05 9.58
CA ALA A 22 9.83 7.42 8.54
C ALA A 22 10.07 6.61 7.25
N CYS A 23 9.01 5.98 6.72
CA CYS A 23 9.06 5.29 5.43
C CYS A 23 8.70 6.25 4.31
N ALA A 24 9.56 6.34 3.29
CA ALA A 24 9.29 7.17 2.12
C ALA A 24 8.10 6.60 1.31
N GLY A 25 7.09 7.43 1.07
CA GLY A 25 5.90 7.06 0.30
C GLY A 25 4.67 7.85 0.74
N VAL A 26 3.55 7.61 0.06
CA VAL A 26 2.24 8.10 0.48
C VAL A 26 1.42 6.88 0.88
N PHE A 27 1.13 6.78 2.16
CA PHE A 27 0.40 5.66 2.74
C PHE A 27 -0.94 6.17 3.28
N GLU A 28 -2.01 5.43 2.99
CA GLU A 28 -3.24 5.58 3.76
C GLU A 28 -3.07 4.94 5.14
N ALA A 29 -3.87 5.34 6.12
CA ALA A 29 -3.77 4.83 7.49
C ALA A 29 -3.97 3.31 7.61
N ALA A 30 -4.65 2.68 6.64
CA ALA A 30 -4.88 1.24 6.59
C ALA A 30 -4.81 0.74 5.14
N PRO A 31 -4.49 -0.55 4.92
CA PRO A 31 -4.55 -1.13 3.58
C PRO A 31 -5.99 -1.17 3.07
N GLY A 32 -6.14 -0.73 1.82
CA GLY A 32 -7.40 -0.83 1.10
C GLY A 32 -7.79 -2.29 0.81
N ASN A 33 -8.95 -2.45 0.17
CA ASN A 33 -9.56 -3.75 -0.10
C ASN A 33 -9.16 -4.36 -1.46
N TRP A 34 -8.02 -3.95 -2.03
CA TRP A 34 -7.57 -4.39 -3.36
C TRP A 34 -7.49 -5.92 -3.47
N GLY A 35 -6.97 -6.57 -2.43
CA GLY A 35 -6.81 -8.02 -2.35
C GLY A 35 -5.85 -8.59 -3.40
N SER A 36 -5.89 -9.90 -3.60
CA SER A 36 -5.09 -10.59 -4.63
C SER A 36 -5.73 -10.43 -6.03
N ARG A 37 -5.85 -9.20 -6.48
CA ARG A 37 -6.47 -8.85 -7.75
C ARG A 37 -5.45 -8.26 -8.73
N ARG A 38 -5.62 -8.54 -10.01
CA ARG A 38 -4.91 -7.85 -11.11
C ARG A 38 -5.83 -6.81 -11.73
N GLN A 39 -5.33 -5.60 -11.96
CA GLN A 39 -6.00 -4.60 -12.79
C GLN A 39 -5.32 -4.52 -14.14
N PRO A 40 -6.03 -4.72 -15.27
CA PRO A 40 -5.48 -4.35 -16.55
C PRO A 40 -5.32 -2.83 -16.62
N VAL A 41 -4.12 -2.36 -16.96
CA VAL A 41 -3.82 -0.95 -17.19
C VAL A 41 -3.73 -0.71 -18.69
N ARG A 42 -4.55 0.22 -19.21
CA ARG A 42 -4.45 0.69 -20.60
C ARG A 42 -3.78 2.05 -20.59
N LEU A 43 -2.57 2.14 -21.14
CA LEU A 43 -1.79 3.39 -21.13
C LEU A 43 -2.50 4.54 -21.86
N MET A 44 -3.34 4.23 -22.86
CA MET A 44 -4.13 5.22 -23.60
C MET A 44 -5.11 6.02 -22.72
N ASP A 45 -5.50 5.48 -21.55
CA ASP A 45 -6.45 6.13 -20.65
C ASP A 45 -5.79 7.23 -19.77
N PHE A 46 -4.47 7.38 -19.84
CA PHE A 46 -3.68 8.28 -18.97
C PHE A 46 -2.73 9.20 -19.75
N VAL A 47 -2.99 9.43 -21.05
CA VAL A 47 -2.22 10.34 -21.92
C VAL A 47 -2.84 11.72 -21.95
#